data_AF-A0A0W1EVW3-F1
#
_entry.id   AF-A0A0W1EVW3-F1
#
_cell.length_a   1.000
_cell.length_b   1.000
_cell.length_c   1.000
_cell.angle_alpha   90.00
_cell.angle_beta   90.00
_cell.angle_gamma   90.00
#
_symmetry.space_group_name_H-M   'P 1'
#
loop_
_entity.id
_entity.type
_entity.pdbx_description
1 polymer ?
#
loop_
_entity_poly.entity_id
_entity_poly.type
_entity_poly.pdbx_seq_one_letter_code
_entity_poly.pdbx_strand_id
1 'polypeptide(L)'
;MISAISAEPDPAGSIVFVGRDAAGHWLVQGCKGQLEGRCISRDAAWAFARAECRGLPGARIVHALRPLVSTVSFEPLRPDECAIDRAA
;
A
#
# COMPACT_ATOMS: atom_id res chain seq x y z
N MET A 1 -0.47 45.79 7.47
CA MET A 1 -1.36 44.66 7.13
C MET A 1 -0.51 43.42 7.00
N ILE A 2 -0.49 42.57 8.01
CA ILE A 2 0.24 41.29 7.98
C ILE A 2 -0.72 40.29 7.34
N SER A 3 -0.44 39.92 6.09
CA SER A 3 -1.13 38.82 5.43
C SER A 3 -0.82 37.54 6.20
N ALA A 4 -1.84 36.98 6.84
CA ALA A 4 -1.76 35.65 7.42
C ALA A 4 -1.46 34.67 6.29
N ILE A 5 -0.22 34.18 6.24
CA ILE A 5 0.13 32.99 5.48
C ILE A 5 -0.58 31.81 6.15
N SER A 6 -1.87 31.65 5.84
CA SER A 6 -2.56 30.40 6.08
C SER A 6 -1.90 29.39 5.16
N ALA A 7 -0.81 28.76 5.64
CA ALA A 7 -0.29 27.56 5.03
C ALA A 7 -1.46 26.58 5.06
N GLU A 8 -2.10 26.36 3.90
CA GLU A 8 -3.01 25.23 3.76
C GLU A 8 -2.24 24.02 4.28
N PRO A 9 -2.82 23.22 5.20
CA PRO A 9 -2.16 22.02 5.65
C PRO A 9 -1.93 21.17 4.40
N ASP A 10 -0.65 21.00 4.05
CA ASP A 10 -0.22 20.14 2.95
C ASP A 10 -1.02 18.84 3.08
N PRO A 11 -1.81 18.43 2.06
CA PRO A 11 -2.73 17.31 2.19
C PRO A 11 -1.96 16.15 2.79
N ALA A 12 -2.41 15.68 3.95
CA ALA A 12 -1.67 14.74 4.78
C ALA A 12 -1.16 13.60 3.89
N GLY A 13 0.15 13.60 3.63
CA GLY A 13 0.75 12.75 2.61
C GLY A 13 0.38 11.29 2.83
N SER A 14 0.04 10.58 1.75
CA SER A 14 -0.40 9.19 1.84
C SER A 14 0.66 8.33 2.53
N ILE A 15 0.27 7.58 3.56
CA ILE A 15 1.18 6.64 4.22
C ILE A 15 1.09 5.29 3.50
N VAL A 16 2.26 4.76 3.14
CA VAL A 16 2.43 3.39 2.64
C VAL A 16 3.07 2.56 3.74
N PHE A 17 2.34 1.57 4.24
CA PHE A 17 2.83 0.63 5.24
C PHE A 17 3.54 -0.54 4.58
N VAL A 18 4.70 -0.92 5.13
CA VAL A 18 5.44 -2.11 4.72
C VAL A 18 5.66 -2.97 5.96
N GLY A 19 5.22 -4.22 5.93
CA GLY A 19 5.31 -5.12 7.08
C GLY A 19 5.07 -6.56 6.71
N ARG A 20 5.18 -7.47 7.69
CA ARG A 20 4.81 -8.88 7.48
C ARG A 20 3.35 -9.11 7.83
N ASP A 21 2.70 -10.06 7.16
CA ASP A 21 1.42 -10.61 7.61
C ASP A 21 1.63 -11.70 8.68
N ALA A 22 0.54 -12.25 9.20
CA ALA A 22 0.59 -13.33 10.18
C ALA A 22 1.14 -14.66 9.59
N ALA A 23 1.04 -14.85 8.27
CA ALA A 23 1.60 -16.00 7.56
C ALA A 23 3.09 -15.83 7.23
N GLY A 24 3.67 -14.66 7.50
CA GLY A 24 5.06 -14.34 7.29
C GLY A 24 5.42 -13.76 5.92
N HIS A 25 4.45 -13.50 5.03
CA HIS A 25 4.67 -12.80 3.77
C HIS A 25 4.87 -11.31 4.01
N TRP A 26 5.53 -10.63 3.07
CA TRP A 26 5.64 -9.18 3.13
C TRP A 26 4.46 -8.54 2.41
N LEU A 27 3.82 -7.56 3.06
CA LEU A 27 2.74 -6.77 2.51
C LEU A 27 3.16 -5.30 2.41
N VAL A 28 2.68 -4.66 1.36
CA VAL A 28 2.74 -3.22 1.13
C VAL A 28 1.31 -2.71 1.01
N GLN A 29 0.90 -1.78 1.85
CA GLN A 29 -0.47 -1.27 1.90
C GLN A 29 -0.50 0.25 1.92
N GLY A 30 -1.25 0.84 1.00
CA GLY A 30 -1.58 2.26 1.02
C GLY A 30 -2.77 2.56 1.92
N CYS A 31 -2.90 3.82 2.33
CA CYS A 31 -4.09 4.28 3.02
C CYS A 31 -5.36 4.05 2.18
N LYS A 32 -6.48 3.72 2.86
CA LYS A 32 -7.81 3.58 2.25
C LYS A 32 -7.91 2.54 1.12
N GLY A 33 -7.06 1.52 1.10
CA GLY A 33 -7.13 0.42 0.13
C GLY A 33 -6.76 0.82 -1.31
N GLN A 34 -6.11 1.98 -1.52
CA GLN A 34 -5.68 2.43 -2.85
C GLN A 34 -4.51 1.62 -3.41
N LEU A 35 -3.79 0.90 -2.55
CA LEU A 35 -2.62 0.11 -2.92
C LEU A 35 -2.55 -1.11 -2.01
N GLU A 36 -2.40 -2.28 -2.60
CA GLU A 36 -2.04 -3.49 -1.88
C GLU A 36 -1.13 -4.36 -2.74
N GLY A 37 -0.02 -4.81 -2.16
CA GLY A 37 0.93 -5.71 -2.82
C GLY A 37 1.48 -6.74 -1.85
N ARG A 38 1.53 -8.01 -2.27
CA ARG A 38 2.21 -9.08 -1.55
C ARG A 38 3.55 -9.38 -2.21
N CYS A 39 4.60 -9.40 -1.40
CA CYS A 39 5.96 -9.62 -1.85
C CYS A 39 6.57 -10.83 -1.14
N ILE A 40 7.46 -11.52 -1.86
CA ILE A 40 8.17 -12.70 -1.36
C ILE A 40 9.31 -12.38 -0.40
N SER A 41 9.78 -11.12 -0.36
CA SER A 41 10.90 -10.69 0.48
C SER A 41 10.77 -9.25 0.95
N ARG A 42 11.54 -8.90 1.98
CA ARG A 42 11.65 -7.54 2.51
C ARG A 42 12.09 -6.57 1.43
N ASP A 43 13.17 -6.89 0.73
CA ASP A 43 13.76 -5.97 -0.24
C ASP A 43 12.81 -5.73 -1.42
N ALA A 44 12.10 -6.76 -1.87
CA ALA A 44 11.05 -6.64 -2.87
C ALA A 44 9.93 -5.71 -2.39
N ALA A 45 9.45 -5.88 -1.15
CA ALA A 45 8.41 -5.05 -0.57
C ALA A 45 8.82 -3.57 -0.46
N TRP A 46 10.05 -3.31 -0.02
CA TRP A 46 10.56 -1.95 0.09
C TRP A 46 10.85 -1.31 -1.27
N ALA A 47 11.32 -2.09 -2.26
CA ALA A 47 11.49 -1.62 -3.63
C ALA A 47 10.14 -1.26 -4.27
N PHE A 48 9.13 -2.12 -4.08
CA PHE A 48 7.76 -1.89 -4.54
C PHE A 48 7.17 -0.63 -3.90
N ALA A 49 7.21 -0.51 -2.57
CA ALA A 49 6.72 0.68 -1.87
C ALA A 49 7.40 1.98 -2.35
N ARG A 50 8.71 1.94 -2.63
CA ARG A 50 9.45 3.08 -3.20
C ARG A 50 9.01 3.42 -4.62
N ALA A 51 8.72 2.42 -5.45
CA ALA A 51 8.21 2.65 -6.79
C ALA A 51 6.85 3.34 -6.76
N GLU A 52 5.92 2.83 -5.94
CA GLU A 52 4.57 3.37 -5.79
C GLU A 52 4.55 4.78 -5.18
N CYS A 53 5.41 5.05 -4.18
CA CYS A 53 5.53 6.38 -3.59
C CYS A 53 5.98 7.46 -4.59
N ARG A 54 6.63 7.12 -5.70
CA ARG A 54 6.95 8.12 -6.75
C ARG A 54 5.71 8.68 -7.43
N GLY A 55 4.63 7.90 -7.49
CA GLY A 55 3.33 8.31 -8.03
C GLY A 55 2.44 9.03 -7.03
N LEU A 56 2.83 9.11 -5.75
CA LEU A 56 2.03 9.65 -4.66
C LEU A 56 2.75 10.87 -4.03
N PRO A 57 2.43 12.11 -4.45
CA PRO A 57 3.04 13.30 -3.88
C PRO A 57 2.90 13.37 -2.36
N GLY A 58 3.99 13.64 -1.66
CA GLY A 58 4.03 13.71 -0.19
C GLY A 58 3.96 12.35 0.52
N ALA A 59 3.91 11.23 -0.21
CA ALA A 59 3.77 9.93 0.42
C ALA A 59 5.00 9.53 1.25
N ARG A 60 4.74 8.82 2.35
CA ARG A 60 5.77 8.35 3.29
C ARG A 60 5.65 6.85 3.46
N ILE A 61 6.79 6.17 3.41
CA ILE A 61 6.87 4.74 3.68
C ILE A 61 7.13 4.52 5.16
N VAL A 62 6.32 3.70 5.81
CA VAL A 62 6.42 3.38 7.23
C VAL A 62 6.50 1.87 7.42
N HIS A 63 7.44 1.43 8.24
CA HIS A 63 7.50 0.02 8.65
C HIS A 63 6.39 -0.27 9.67
N ALA A 64 5.55 -1.26 9.41
CA ALA A 64 4.47 -1.64 10.32
C ALA A 64 5.05 -2.34 11.57
N LEU A 65 4.61 -1.90 12.75
CA LEU A 65 5.00 -2.52 14.04
C LEU A 65 4.16 -3.74 14.37
N ARG A 66 2.98 -3.86 13.78
CA ARG A 66 2.07 -4.99 13.93
C ARG A 66 1.92 -5.72 12.59
N PRO A 67 1.58 -7.02 12.59
CA PRO A 67 1.32 -7.73 11.36
C PRO A 67 0.22 -7.04 10.54
N LEU A 68 0.47 -6.87 9.24
CA LEU A 68 -0.51 -6.33 8.31
C LEU A 68 -1.53 -7.41 7.95
N VAL A 69 -2.79 -7.01 7.78
CA VAL A 69 -3.87 -7.89 7.37
C VAL A 69 -4.19 -7.58 5.93
N SER A 70 -4.06 -8.57 5.06
CA SER A 70 -4.38 -8.41 3.66
C SER A 70 -5.88 -8.15 3.46
N THR A 71 -6.22 -7.18 2.61
CA THR A 71 -7.60 -6.90 2.21
C THR A 71 -8.01 -7.75 1.01
N VAL A 72 -7.04 -8.19 0.21
CA VAL A 72 -7.25 -8.99 -1.00
C VAL A 72 -6.88 -10.44 -0.72
N SER A 73 -7.75 -11.39 -1.09
CA SER A 73 -7.37 -12.80 -0.99
C SER A 73 -6.23 -13.10 -1.96
N PHE A 74 -5.19 -13.75 -1.45
CA PHE A 74 -4.07 -14.27 -2.24
C PHE A 74 -4.03 -15.80 -2.24
N GLU A 75 -5.14 -16.45 -1.86
CA GLU A 75 -5.26 -17.89 -2.02
C GLU A 75 -5.32 -18.24 -3.52
N PRO A 76 -4.79 -19.40 -3.92
CA PRO A 76 -5.00 -19.89 -5.28
C PRO A 76 -6.49 -19.92 -5.59
N LEU A 77 -6.86 -19.38 -6.75
CA LEU A 77 -8.23 -19.49 -7.26
C LEU A 77 -8.62 -20.96 -7.31
N ARG A 78 -9.81 -21.27 -6.83
CA ARG A 78 -10.35 -22.62 -6.90
C ARG A 78 -10.65 -22.97 -8.36
N PRO A 79 -10.66 -24.26 -8.75
CA PRO A 79 -10.95 -24.67 -10.13
C PRO A 79 -12.31 -24.19 -10.64
N ASP A 80 -13.27 -23.97 -9.72
CA ASP A 80 -14.62 -23.45 -9.98
C ASP A 80 -14.70 -21.91 -10.01
N GLU A 81 -13.63 -21.21 -9.60
CA GLU A 81 -13.54 -19.75 -9.71
C GLU A 81 -13.01 -19.37 -11.09
N CYS A 82 -13.91 -19.14 -12.04
CA CYS A 82 -13.54 -18.57 -13.32
C CYS A 82 -13.26 -17.07 -13.17
N ALA A 83 -12.10 -16.61 -13.67
CA ALA A 83 -11.91 -15.20 -13.94
C ALA A 83 -13.04 -14.72 -14.84
N ILE A 84 -13.81 -13.75 -14.37
CA ILE A 84 -14.82 -13.10 -15.21
C ILE A 84 -14.06 -12.31 -16.27
N ASP A 85 -14.32 -12.61 -17.54
CA ASP A 85 -13.86 -11.80 -18.68
C ASP A 85 -14.52 -10.41 -18.58
N ARG A 86 -13.94 -9.53 -17.76
CA ARG A 86 -14.22 -8.09 -17.84
C ARG A 86 -13.28 -7.49 -18.86
N ALA A 87 -13.65 -7.59 -20.13
CA ALA A 87 -13.20 -6.65 -21.15
C ALA A 87 -14.13 -5.42 -21.10
N ALA A 88 -13.52 -4.23 -21.05
CA ALA A 88 -14.20 -2.96 -21.27
C ALA A 88 -14.52 -2.76 -22.76
#